data_AF-A0A1V5ZEQ7-F1
#
_entry.id   AF-A0A1V5ZEQ7-F1
#
_cell.length_a   1.000
_cell.length_b   1.000
_cell.length_c   1.000
_cell.angle_alpha   90.00
_cell.angle_beta   90.00
_cell.angle_gamma   90.00
#
_symmetry.space_group_name_H-M   'P 1'
#
loop_
_entity.id
_entity.type
_entity.pdbx_description
1 polymer ?
#
loop_
_entity_poly.entity_id
_entity_poly.type
_entity_poly.pdbx_seq_one_letter_code
_entity_poly.pdbx_strand_id
1 'polypeptide(L)' 'MQGSLKSKTALRLVREWIDIHELELMENWERARTGSPLNTISPLD' A
#
# COMPACT_ATOMS: atom_id res chain seq x y z
N MET A 1 -21.71 0.94 8.72
CA MET A 1 -20.28 1.31 8.77
C MET A 1 -19.46 0.10 8.33
N GLN A 2 -19.20 -0.03 7.03
CA GLN A 2 -18.53 -1.19 6.44
C GLN A 2 -17.09 -0.78 6.10
N GLY A 3 -16.13 -1.21 6.91
CA GLY A 3 -14.73 -0.81 6.76
C GLY A 3 -13.90 -1.00 8.03
N SER A 4 -14.26 -1.95 8.91
CA SER A 4 -13.39 -2.24 10.05
C SER A 4 -12.24 -3.12 9.58
N LEU A 5 -11.02 -2.58 9.60
CA LEU A 5 -9.76 -3.34 9.47
C LEU A 5 -9.56 -4.41 10.57
N LYS A 6 -10.54 -4.56 11.47
CA LYS A 6 -10.64 -5.64 12.46
C LYS A 6 -10.93 -7.01 11.85
N SER A 7 -11.35 -7.07 10.58
CA SER A 7 -11.60 -8.35 9.91
C SER A 7 -10.29 -8.97 9.41
N LYS A 8 -10.07 -10.26 9.70
CA LYS A 8 -8.92 -11.03 9.21
C LYS A 8 -8.76 -10.92 7.69
N THR A 9 -9.87 -10.79 6.96
CA THR A 9 -9.88 -10.62 5.50
C THR A 9 -9.28 -9.30 5.07
N ALA A 10 -9.59 -8.19 5.77
CA ALA A 10 -9.02 -6.88 5.44
C ALA A 10 -7.51 -6.87 5.66
N LEU A 11 -7.04 -7.49 6.75
CA LEU A 11 -5.60 -7.62 7.02
C LEU A 11 -4.89 -8.45 5.95
N ARG A 12 -5.54 -9.52 5.45
CA ARG A 12 -5.00 -10.35 4.37
C ARG A 12 -4.88 -9.56 3.07
N LEU A 13 -5.94 -8.84 2.68
CA LEU A 13 -5.94 -8.03 1.46
C LEU A 13 -4.85 -6.93 1.50
N VAL A 14 -4.67 -6.29 2.66
CA VAL A 14 -3.59 -5.29 2.84
C VAL A 14 -2.22 -5.93 2.71
N ARG A 15 -2.01 -7.14 3.26
CA ARG A 15 -0.74 -7.86 3.12
C ARG A 15 -0.46 -8.26 1.67
N GLU A 16 -1.45 -8.85 1.00
CA GLU A 16 -1.34 -9.19 -0.43
C GLU A 16 -1.06 -7.95 -1.28
N TRP A 17 -1.68 -6.82 -0.95
CA TRP A 17 -1.41 -5.55 -1.61
C TRP A 17 0.02 -5.06 -1.39
N ILE A 18 0.52 -5.13 -0.14
CA ILE A 18 1.90 -4.78 0.19
C ILE A 18 2.88 -5.69 -0.56
N ASP A 19 2.62 -7.00 -0.60
CA ASP A 19 3.50 -7.97 -1.27
C ASP A 19 3.58 -7.71 -2.79
N ILE A 20 2.46 -7.33 -3.43
CA ILE A 20 2.43 -6.99 -4.87
C ILE A 20 3.14 -5.67 -5.16
N HIS A 21 2.96 -4.67 -4.30
CA HIS A 21 3.43 -3.30 -4.52
C HIS A 21 4.68 -2.97 -3.69
N GLU A 22 5.41 -3.95 -3.16
CA GLU A 22 6.58 -3.76 -2.30
C GLU A 22 7.62 -2.85 -2.98
N LEU A 23 7.89 -3.13 -4.25
CA LEU A 23 8.87 -2.39 -5.04
C LEU A 23 8.45 -0.92 -5.25
N GLU A 24 7.17 -0.69 -5.52
CA GLU A 24 6.60 0.65 -5.70
C GLU A 24 6.57 1.43 -4.37
N LEU A 25 6.30 0.75 -3.26
CA LEU A 25 6.37 1.32 -1.91
C LEU A 25 7.81 1.74 -1.59
N MET A 26 8.80 0.93 -1.93
CA MET A 26 10.22 1.27 -1.76
C MET A 26 10.64 2.45 -2.64
N GLU A 27 10.21 2.49 -3.90
CA GLU A 27 10.49 3.61 -4.79
C GLU A 27 9.84 4.92 -4.27
N ASN A 28 8.60 4.82 -3.80
CA ASN A 28 7.92 5.93 -3.14
C ASN A 28 8.61 6.34 -1.84
N TRP A 29 9.16 5.40 -1.07
CA TRP A 29 9.91 5.71 0.14
C TRP A 29 11.15 6.56 -0.17
N GLU A 30 11.89 6.22 -1.22
CA GLU A 30 13.05 7.02 -1.64
C GLU A 30 12.63 8.38 -2.22
N ARG A 31 11.53 8.43 -2.99
CA ARG A 31 10.93 9.70 -3.43
C ARG A 31 10.52 10.58 -2.25
N ALA A 32 9.87 10.02 -1.24
CA ALA A 32 9.48 10.74 -0.03
C ALA A 32 10.70 11.35 0.68
N ARG A 33 11.76 10.54 0.80
CA ARG A 33 13.02 10.95 1.45
C ARG A 33 13.71 12.10 0.70
N THR A 34 13.61 12.13 -0.62
CA THR A 34 14.18 13.18 -1.46
C THR A 34 13.26 14.40 -1.63
N GLY A 35 12.07 14.39 -1.02
CA GLY A 35 11.07 15.46 -1.17
C GLY A 35 10.35 15.45 -2.52
N SER A 36 10.47 14.36 -3.27
CA SER A 36 9.81 14.15 -4.55
C SER A 36 8.35 13.71 -4.33
N PRO A 37 7.43 14.04 -5.26
CA PRO A 37 6.06 13.57 -5.20
C PRO A 37 6.00 12.04 -5.29
N LEU A 38 5.12 11.45 -4.48
CA LEU A 38 4.86 10.01 -4.47
C LEU A 38 4.00 9.62 -5.67
N ASN A 39 4.28 8.45 -6.24
CA ASN A 39 3.42 7.83 -7.24
C ASN A 39 2.16 7.27 -6.59
N THR A 40 1.05 7.37 -7.30
CA THR A 40 -0.19 6.70 -6.90
C THR A 40 -0.04 5.20 -7.12
N ILE A 41 -0.14 4.42 -6.05
CA ILE A 41 -0.13 2.96 -6.12
C ILE A 41 -1.57 2.49 -6.29
N SER A 42 -1.84 1.66 -7.29
CA SER A 42 -3.18 1.14 -7.57
C SER A 42 -3.67 0.27 -6.41
N PRO A 43 -4.95 0.36 -6.01
CA PRO A 43 -5.51 -0.52 -5.01
C PRO A 43 -5.58 -1.98 -5.51
N LEU A 44 -5.70 -2.93 -4.59
CA LEU A 44 -5.99 -4.34 -4.93
C LEU A 44 -7.39 -4.39 -5.58
N ASP A 45 -7.48 -4.96 -6.78
CA ASP A 45 -8.75 -5.17 -7.52
C ASP A 45 -9.66 -6.19 -6.81
#